data_AF-A0A0Q8HH75-F1
#
_entry.id   AF-A0A0Q8HH75-F1
#
_cell.length_a   1.000
_cell.length_b   1.000
_cell.length_c   1.000
_cell.angle_alpha   90.00
_cell.angle_beta   90.00
_cell.angle_gamma   90.00
#
_symmetry.space_group_name_H-M   'P 1'
#
loop_
_entity.id
_entity.type
_entity.pdbx_description
1 polymer ?
#
loop_
_entity_poly.entity_id
_entity_poly.type
_entity_poly.pdbx_seq_one_letter_code
_entity_poly.pdbx_strand_id
1 'polypeptide(L)'
;MIDTFNRTGPLMEAASYPAWAQRLIQDCSESKRRVVEHELYQRMRDNKLSAKTMRQYLIGGWPVVEQFALYMAQNLTKTRFARHPGEDMARRWLMRNIRVELNHADYWVHWSRAHGVSLEELQAQQVPPELHALSHWCWHTSSADSLIVAIAATNYAIEGATGEWSAVVCSNGIYAASFPEEDRKRAMKWLKMHAQYDDAHPWEALEIICTLAGSNPSKSLQVELRQAVCKSYDYMYLFLERCMQIEHAERAPVVRERMALAES
;
A
#
# COMPACT_ATOMS: atom_id res chain seq x y z
N MET A 1 5.45 36.05 -9.17
CA MET A 1 5.12 35.00 -10.15
C MET A 1 4.84 33.74 -9.34
N ILE A 2 3.64 33.18 -9.41
CA ILE A 2 3.33 31.92 -8.71
C ILE A 2 4.08 30.83 -9.48
N ASP A 3 4.89 30.05 -8.77
CA ASP A 3 5.66 28.95 -9.34
C ASP A 3 4.77 27.73 -9.56
N THR A 4 3.84 27.87 -10.51
CA THR A 4 2.78 26.89 -10.77
C THR A 4 3.28 25.76 -11.67
N PHE A 5 3.17 24.52 -11.18
CA PHE A 5 3.32 23.33 -12.02
C PHE A 5 2.05 23.07 -12.84
N ASN A 6 2.22 22.77 -14.13
CA ASN A 6 1.15 22.29 -14.99
C ASN A 6 1.73 21.19 -15.90
N ARG A 7 1.18 19.98 -15.84
CA ARG A 7 1.71 18.83 -16.58
C ARG A 7 1.45 18.98 -18.08
N THR A 8 2.48 18.71 -18.89
CA THR A 8 2.39 18.74 -20.36
C THR A 8 2.55 17.36 -21.00
N GLY A 9 3.29 16.44 -20.35
CA GLY A 9 3.49 15.07 -20.82
C GLY A 9 2.45 14.07 -20.30
N PRO A 10 2.60 12.77 -20.61
CA PRO A 10 1.72 11.70 -20.12
C PRO A 10 1.67 11.60 -18.59
N LEU A 11 0.51 11.25 -18.03
CA LEU A 11 0.30 11.16 -16.57
C LEU A 11 1.27 10.17 -15.91
N MET A 12 1.46 9.00 -16.51
CA MET A 12 2.20 7.90 -15.88
C MET A 12 3.69 7.88 -16.24
N GLU A 13 4.24 9.03 -16.65
CA GLU A 13 5.65 9.17 -17.01
C GLU A 13 6.35 10.16 -16.07
N ALA A 14 7.41 9.71 -15.40
CA ALA A 14 8.18 10.55 -14.49
C ALA A 14 8.76 11.81 -15.18
N ALA A 15 9.07 11.73 -16.47
CA ALA A 15 9.57 12.84 -17.27
C ALA A 15 8.57 14.00 -17.43
N SER A 16 7.28 13.75 -17.18
CA SER A 16 6.21 14.77 -17.21
C SER A 16 6.19 15.66 -15.97
N TYR A 17 7.02 15.37 -14.97
CA TYR A 17 7.06 16.07 -13.68
C TYR A 17 8.38 16.83 -13.48
N PRO A 18 8.44 17.83 -12.58
CA PRO A 18 9.64 18.62 -12.35
C PRO A 18 10.84 17.77 -11.88
N ALA A 19 12.05 18.27 -12.11
CA ALA A 19 13.28 17.55 -11.75
C ALA A 19 13.35 17.17 -10.26
N TRP A 20 12.79 17.98 -9.36
CA TRP A 20 12.75 17.64 -7.93
C TRP A 20 11.85 16.44 -7.64
N ALA A 21 10.75 16.26 -8.37
CA ALA A 21 9.84 15.13 -8.23
C ALA A 21 10.46 13.86 -8.82
N GLN A 22 11.15 13.97 -9.96
CA GLN A 22 11.96 12.86 -10.49
C GLN A 22 13.03 12.43 -9.50
N ARG A 23 13.68 13.40 -8.83
CA ARG A 23 14.66 13.11 -7.78
C ARG A 23 14.02 12.45 -6.55
N LEU A 24 12.84 12.89 -6.13
CA LEU A 24 12.06 12.24 -5.06
C LEU A 24 11.79 10.76 -5.40
N ILE A 25 11.33 10.47 -6.62
CA ILE A 25 11.11 9.09 -7.10
C ILE A 25 12.41 8.28 -7.00
N GLN A 26 13.51 8.83 -7.51
CA GLN A 26 14.82 8.17 -7.48
C GLN A 26 15.29 7.89 -6.05
N ASP A 27 15.23 8.89 -5.16
CA ASP A 27 15.70 8.77 -3.78
C ASP A 27 14.84 7.81 -2.94
N CYS A 28 13.58 7.59 -3.30
CA CYS A 28 12.68 6.64 -2.65
C CYS A 28 12.67 5.24 -3.29
N SER A 29 13.37 5.05 -4.42
CA SER A 29 13.26 3.83 -5.25
C SER A 29 13.64 2.55 -4.51
N GLU A 30 14.74 2.55 -3.74
CA GLU A 30 15.17 1.36 -3.02
C GLU A 30 14.21 1.00 -1.87
N SER A 31 13.70 2.00 -1.13
CA SER A 31 12.68 1.77 -0.10
C SER A 31 11.42 1.12 -0.69
N LYS A 32 10.98 1.56 -1.89
CA LYS A 32 9.86 0.94 -2.59
C LYS A 32 10.20 -0.46 -3.10
N ARG A 33 11.36 -0.64 -3.74
CA ARG A 33 11.80 -1.89 -4.38
C ARG A 33 11.76 -3.06 -3.40
N ARG A 34 12.34 -2.90 -2.21
CA ARG A 34 12.36 -3.96 -1.19
C ARG A 34 10.98 -4.35 -0.66
N VAL A 35 9.96 -3.51 -0.84
CA VAL A 35 8.56 -3.83 -0.54
C VAL A 35 7.93 -4.59 -1.70
N VAL A 36 7.92 -4.02 -2.90
CA VAL A 36 7.18 -4.57 -4.04
C VAL A 36 7.79 -5.86 -4.59
N GLU A 37 9.10 -6.06 -4.41
CA GLU A 37 9.83 -7.28 -4.80
C GLU A 37 10.02 -8.27 -3.64
N HIS A 38 9.39 -8.03 -2.48
CA HIS A 38 9.63 -8.80 -1.26
C HIS A 38 9.34 -10.31 -1.43
N GLU A 39 10.16 -11.15 -0.76
CA GLU A 39 10.06 -12.62 -0.84
C GLU A 39 8.65 -13.12 -0.47
N LEU A 40 8.01 -12.48 0.52
CA LEU A 40 6.64 -12.79 0.94
C LEU A 40 5.65 -12.81 -0.23
N TYR A 41 5.71 -11.80 -1.11
CA TYR A 41 4.82 -11.71 -2.26
C TYR A 41 5.13 -12.75 -3.34
N GLN A 42 6.41 -13.06 -3.56
CA GLN A 42 6.83 -14.12 -4.47
C GLN A 42 6.32 -15.50 -3.99
N ARG A 43 6.33 -15.73 -2.67
CA ARG A 43 5.80 -16.97 -2.07
C ARG A 43 4.28 -16.99 -2.08
N MET A 44 3.63 -15.85 -1.84
CA MET A 44 2.17 -15.73 -1.94
C MET A 44 1.71 -16.04 -3.37
N ARG A 45 2.34 -15.43 -4.38
CA ARG A 45 2.13 -15.71 -5.81
C ARG A 45 2.18 -17.20 -6.11
N ASP A 46 3.17 -17.90 -5.56
CA ASP A 46 3.39 -19.32 -5.79
C ASP A 46 2.56 -20.24 -4.87
N ASN A 47 1.65 -19.69 -4.06
CA ASN A 47 0.87 -20.43 -3.06
C ASN A 47 1.75 -21.23 -2.06
N LYS A 48 2.85 -20.63 -1.60
CA LYS A 48 3.87 -21.25 -0.72
C LYS A 48 3.93 -20.68 0.70
N LEU A 49 3.14 -19.67 1.02
CA LEU A 49 3.05 -19.16 2.40
C LEU A 49 2.32 -20.18 3.29
N SER A 50 2.79 -20.34 4.52
CA SER A 50 2.06 -21.11 5.52
C SER A 50 0.73 -20.44 5.86
N ALA A 51 -0.25 -21.25 6.28
CA ALA A 51 -1.56 -20.75 6.71
C ALA A 51 -1.45 -19.74 7.86
N LYS A 52 -0.49 -19.93 8.77
CA LYS A 52 -0.21 -19.00 9.87
C LYS A 52 0.25 -17.64 9.37
N THR A 53 1.23 -17.62 8.46
CA THR A 53 1.73 -16.36 7.87
C THR A 53 0.63 -15.65 7.08
N MET A 54 -0.15 -16.40 6.28
CA MET A 54 -1.26 -15.82 5.51
C MET A 54 -2.32 -15.20 6.44
N ARG A 55 -2.68 -15.88 7.54
CA ARG A 55 -3.60 -15.36 8.56
C ARG A 55 -3.08 -14.05 9.18
N GLN A 56 -1.81 -14.02 9.57
CA GLN A 56 -1.18 -12.82 10.13
C GLN A 56 -1.16 -11.66 9.14
N TYR A 57 -0.86 -11.92 7.86
CA TYR A 57 -0.89 -10.91 6.80
C TYR A 57 -2.30 -10.29 6.65
N LEU A 58 -3.34 -11.13 6.57
CA LEU A 58 -4.72 -10.68 6.39
C LEU A 58 -5.27 -9.89 7.58
N ILE A 59 -4.97 -10.34 8.80
CA ILE A 59 -5.38 -9.63 10.02
C ILE A 59 -4.59 -8.33 10.16
N GLY A 60 -3.26 -8.35 9.98
CA GLY A 60 -2.43 -7.17 10.17
C GLY A 60 -2.68 -6.08 9.14
N GLY A 61 -2.97 -6.43 7.88
CA GLY A 61 -3.27 -5.45 6.83
C GLY A 61 -4.65 -4.80 6.97
N TRP A 62 -5.57 -5.43 7.71
CA TRP A 62 -6.96 -5.02 7.82
C TRP A 62 -7.16 -3.56 8.27
N PRO A 63 -6.49 -3.03 9.32
CA PRO A 63 -6.73 -1.67 9.77
C PRO A 63 -6.40 -0.61 8.71
N VAL A 64 -5.37 -0.83 7.89
CA VAL A 64 -5.01 0.11 6.81
C VAL A 64 -6.07 0.10 5.72
N VAL A 65 -6.58 -1.09 5.37
CA VAL A 65 -7.60 -1.27 4.33
C VAL A 65 -8.94 -0.70 4.78
N GLU A 66 -9.37 -1.00 6.00
CA GLU A 66 -10.63 -0.52 6.57
C GLU A 66 -10.65 1.00 6.70
N GLN A 67 -9.54 1.60 7.12
CA GLN A 67 -9.45 3.04 7.38
C GLN A 67 -8.96 3.86 6.18
N PHE A 68 -8.70 3.24 5.03
CA PHE A 68 -8.07 3.94 3.90
C PHE A 68 -8.90 5.16 3.44
N ALA A 69 -10.22 4.99 3.34
CA ALA A 69 -11.14 6.08 3.04
C ALA A 69 -11.20 7.15 4.15
N LEU A 70 -10.92 6.80 5.39
CA LEU A 70 -10.89 7.72 6.52
C LEU A 70 -9.63 8.59 6.49
N TYR A 71 -8.48 8.06 6.06
CA TYR A 71 -7.27 8.84 5.80
C TYR A 71 -7.53 9.91 4.74
N MET A 72 -8.19 9.53 3.64
CA MET A 72 -8.63 10.46 2.60
C MET A 72 -9.63 11.49 3.12
N ALA A 73 -10.58 11.08 3.97
CA ALA A 73 -11.55 11.99 4.57
C ALA A 73 -10.88 13.02 5.50
N GLN A 74 -9.92 12.61 6.33
CA GLN A 74 -9.13 13.53 7.16
C GLN A 74 -8.38 14.54 6.30
N ASN A 75 -7.72 14.09 5.24
CA ASN A 75 -7.05 14.98 4.28
C ASN A 75 -8.03 15.93 3.58
N LEU A 76 -9.24 15.48 3.25
CA LEU A 76 -10.27 16.34 2.65
C LEU A 76 -10.64 17.51 3.57
N THR A 77 -10.68 17.31 4.89
CA THR A 77 -10.97 18.37 5.87
C THR A 77 -9.92 19.49 5.90
N LYS A 78 -8.68 19.21 5.43
CA LYS A 78 -7.57 20.17 5.35
C LYS A 78 -7.72 21.14 4.16
N THR A 79 -8.52 20.78 3.16
CA THR A 79 -8.71 21.58 1.93
C THR A 79 -9.61 22.80 2.16
N ARG A 80 -9.34 23.90 1.45
CA ARG A 80 -10.25 25.05 1.32
C ARG A 80 -10.45 25.42 -0.15
N PHE A 81 -11.69 25.62 -0.54
CA PHE A 81 -12.07 25.95 -1.91
C PHE A 81 -11.38 27.23 -2.38
N ALA A 82 -10.81 27.21 -3.58
CA ALA A 82 -10.16 28.34 -4.24
C ALA A 82 -8.98 28.97 -3.48
N ARG A 83 -8.41 28.29 -2.46
CA ARG A 83 -7.21 28.76 -1.76
C ARG A 83 -5.94 28.54 -2.57
N HIS A 84 -5.87 27.42 -3.29
CA HIS A 84 -4.72 27.03 -4.11
C HIS A 84 -5.15 26.04 -5.20
N PRO A 85 -4.64 26.11 -6.45
CA PRO A 85 -5.02 25.18 -7.52
C PRO A 85 -4.82 23.70 -7.16
N GLY A 86 -3.70 23.39 -6.49
CA GLY A 86 -3.43 22.02 -6.00
C GLY A 86 -4.39 21.56 -4.91
N GLU A 87 -4.95 22.48 -4.09
CA GLU A 87 -5.95 22.11 -3.09
C GLU A 87 -7.30 21.81 -3.72
N ASP A 88 -7.71 22.56 -4.75
CA ASP A 88 -8.96 22.26 -5.47
C ASP A 88 -8.85 20.95 -6.26
N MET A 89 -7.65 20.64 -6.77
CA MET A 89 -7.35 19.35 -7.38
C MET A 89 -7.46 18.21 -6.34
N ALA A 90 -6.77 18.35 -5.19
CA ALA A 90 -6.83 17.39 -4.10
C ALA A 90 -8.27 17.17 -3.61
N ARG A 91 -9.03 18.25 -3.36
CA ARG A 91 -10.42 18.19 -2.90
C ARG A 91 -11.29 17.35 -3.84
N ARG A 92 -11.28 17.66 -5.14
CA ARG A 92 -12.10 16.94 -6.13
C ARG A 92 -11.68 15.48 -6.25
N TRP A 93 -10.39 15.21 -6.25
CA TRP A 93 -9.84 13.86 -6.35
C TRP A 93 -10.20 13.01 -5.13
N LEU A 94 -10.00 13.53 -3.91
CA LEU A 94 -10.35 12.85 -2.66
C LEU A 94 -11.85 12.53 -2.59
N MET A 95 -12.73 13.47 -2.95
CA MET A 95 -14.18 13.22 -2.96
C MET A 95 -14.58 12.08 -3.90
N ARG A 96 -13.90 11.93 -5.05
CA ARG A 96 -14.15 10.84 -5.99
C ARG A 96 -13.59 9.52 -5.49
N ASN A 97 -12.37 9.52 -4.97
CA ASN A 97 -11.67 8.29 -4.58
C ASN A 97 -12.13 7.72 -3.24
N ILE A 98 -12.65 8.54 -2.32
CA ILE A 98 -13.40 8.03 -1.15
C ILE A 98 -14.56 7.12 -1.60
N ARG A 99 -15.23 7.45 -2.72
CA ARG A 99 -16.30 6.61 -3.28
C ARG A 99 -15.76 5.34 -3.95
N VAL A 100 -14.53 5.36 -4.50
CA VAL A 100 -13.92 4.17 -5.10
C VAL A 100 -13.72 3.06 -4.06
N GLU A 101 -13.29 3.44 -2.85
CA GLU A 101 -13.03 2.51 -1.75
C GLU A 101 -14.27 1.83 -1.14
N LEU A 102 -15.49 2.21 -1.56
CA LEU A 102 -16.75 1.83 -0.92
C LEU A 102 -16.86 0.34 -0.54
N ASN A 103 -16.41 -0.57 -1.43
CA ASN A 103 -16.54 -2.01 -1.24
C ASN A 103 -15.18 -2.71 -0.98
N HIS A 104 -14.07 -1.96 -0.90
CA HIS A 104 -12.74 -2.55 -0.78
C HIS A 104 -12.54 -3.27 0.56
N ALA A 105 -13.08 -2.71 1.65
CA ALA A 105 -13.10 -3.39 2.95
C ALA A 105 -13.85 -4.73 2.88
N ASP A 106 -15.03 -4.78 2.25
CA ASP A 106 -15.79 -6.03 2.07
C ASP A 106 -15.02 -7.07 1.24
N TYR A 107 -14.33 -6.62 0.19
CA TYR A 107 -13.51 -7.52 -0.63
C TYR A 107 -12.32 -8.10 0.16
N TRP A 108 -11.73 -7.34 1.09
CA TRP A 108 -10.70 -7.86 1.99
C TRP A 108 -11.26 -8.88 2.97
N VAL A 109 -12.46 -8.65 3.53
CA VAL A 109 -13.16 -9.63 4.38
C VAL A 109 -13.41 -10.93 3.62
N HIS A 110 -13.81 -10.83 2.35
CA HIS A 110 -14.00 -12.00 1.48
C HIS A 110 -12.70 -12.76 1.20
N TRP A 111 -11.62 -12.05 0.89
CA TRP A 111 -10.30 -12.66 0.72
C TRP A 111 -9.83 -13.35 2.00
N SER A 112 -10.00 -12.68 3.14
CA SER A 112 -9.69 -13.21 4.46
C SER A 112 -10.46 -14.51 4.75
N ARG A 113 -11.76 -14.52 4.45
CA ARG A 113 -12.62 -15.68 4.69
C ARG A 113 -12.22 -16.89 3.86
N ALA A 114 -11.69 -16.70 2.65
CA ALA A 114 -11.18 -17.77 1.79
C ALA A 114 -9.95 -18.48 2.38
N HIS A 115 -9.24 -17.83 3.31
CA HIS A 115 -8.14 -18.42 4.10
C HIS A 115 -8.57 -18.85 5.51
N GLY A 116 -9.87 -18.94 5.76
CA GLY A 116 -10.41 -19.33 7.06
C GLY A 116 -10.19 -18.29 8.17
N VAL A 117 -9.97 -17.02 7.81
CA VAL A 117 -9.90 -15.90 8.76
C VAL A 117 -11.29 -15.28 8.87
N SER A 118 -11.87 -15.27 10.07
CA SER A 118 -13.21 -14.72 10.29
C SER A 118 -13.18 -13.19 10.46
N LEU A 119 -14.35 -12.54 10.37
CA LEU A 119 -14.48 -11.11 10.69
C LEU A 119 -14.13 -10.81 12.15
N GLU A 120 -14.47 -11.71 13.07
CA GLU A 120 -14.12 -11.59 14.49
C GLU A 120 -12.59 -11.58 14.67
N GLU A 121 -11.85 -12.41 13.92
CA GLU A 121 -10.40 -12.40 13.97
C GLU A 121 -9.79 -11.11 13.40
N LEU A 122 -10.36 -10.59 12.30
CA LEU A 122 -9.97 -9.28 11.77
C LEU A 122 -10.23 -8.17 12.80
N GLN A 123 -11.30 -8.24 13.56
CA GLN A 123 -11.63 -7.25 14.61
C GLN A 123 -10.75 -7.42 15.86
N ALA A 124 -10.40 -8.66 16.23
CA ALA A 124 -9.63 -8.97 17.42
C ALA A 124 -8.16 -8.54 17.33
N GLN A 125 -7.63 -8.35 16.11
CA GLN A 125 -6.28 -7.80 15.84
C GLN A 125 -5.14 -8.47 16.63
N GLN A 126 -5.19 -9.80 16.76
CA GLN A 126 -4.19 -10.60 17.47
C GLN A 126 -2.96 -10.87 16.57
N VAL A 127 -2.15 -9.84 16.37
CA VAL A 127 -0.93 -9.86 15.55
C VAL A 127 0.24 -9.17 16.27
N PRO A 128 1.50 -9.42 15.88
CA PRO A 128 2.64 -8.68 16.42
C PRO A 128 2.56 -7.17 16.15
N PRO A 129 3.13 -6.33 17.03
CA PRO A 129 3.05 -4.87 16.92
C PRO A 129 3.70 -4.31 15.64
N GLU A 130 4.67 -5.02 15.06
CA GLU A 130 5.29 -4.64 13.79
C GLU A 130 4.27 -4.54 12.65
N LEU A 131 3.17 -5.32 12.71
CA LEU A 131 2.10 -5.30 11.71
C LEU A 131 1.14 -4.12 11.92
N HIS A 132 1.13 -3.48 13.10
CA HIS A 132 0.30 -2.31 13.40
C HIS A 132 0.99 -0.97 13.14
N ALA A 133 2.33 -0.95 13.07
CA ALA A 133 3.08 0.29 12.90
C ALA A 133 2.64 1.11 11.68
N LEU A 134 2.29 0.43 10.57
CA LEU A 134 1.80 1.08 9.35
C LEU A 134 0.47 1.80 9.57
N SER A 135 -0.50 1.20 10.26
CA SER A 135 -1.82 1.83 10.48
C SER A 135 -1.71 3.03 11.41
N HIS A 136 -0.88 2.94 12.46
CA HIS A 136 -0.60 4.05 13.36
C HIS A 136 0.06 5.22 12.63
N TRP A 137 1.01 4.94 11.73
CA TRP A 137 1.63 5.94 10.88
C TRP A 137 0.61 6.61 9.95
N CYS A 138 -0.22 5.82 9.25
CA CYS A 138 -1.24 6.34 8.35
C CYS A 138 -2.21 7.28 9.06
N TRP A 139 -2.66 6.89 10.26
CA TRP A 139 -3.52 7.75 11.07
C TRP A 139 -2.81 9.03 11.52
N HIS A 140 -1.57 8.91 12.01
CA HIS A 140 -0.81 10.06 12.49
C HIS A 140 -0.60 11.11 11.39
N THR A 141 -0.07 10.70 10.23
CA THR A 141 0.17 11.65 9.13
C THR A 141 -1.13 12.26 8.61
N SER A 142 -2.20 11.46 8.51
CA SER A 142 -3.52 11.94 8.10
C SER A 142 -4.14 12.90 9.11
N SER A 143 -3.88 12.73 10.40
CA SER A 143 -4.39 13.60 11.46
C SER A 143 -3.58 14.88 11.68
N ALA A 144 -2.25 14.82 11.60
CA ALA A 144 -1.37 15.89 12.10
C ALA A 144 -0.53 16.58 11.01
N ASP A 145 -0.11 15.85 9.97
CA ASP A 145 0.76 16.42 8.95
C ASP A 145 -0.02 17.30 7.95
N SER A 146 0.72 18.08 7.17
CA SER A 146 0.15 18.86 6.08
C SER A 146 -0.53 17.98 5.03
N LEU A 147 -1.45 18.56 4.26
CA LEU A 147 -2.17 17.84 3.19
C LEU A 147 -1.22 17.15 2.19
N ILE A 148 -0.19 17.87 1.74
CA ILE A 148 0.77 17.36 0.75
C ILE A 148 1.58 16.17 1.27
N VAL A 149 2.00 16.21 2.55
CA VAL A 149 2.77 15.14 3.19
C VAL A 149 1.92 13.91 3.40
N ALA A 150 0.69 14.09 3.90
CA ALA A 150 -0.21 12.97 4.15
C ALA A 150 -0.64 12.26 2.85
N ILE A 151 -0.96 13.00 1.77
CA ILE A 151 -1.25 12.42 0.45
C ILE A 151 -0.02 11.67 -0.09
N ALA A 152 1.20 12.21 0.10
CA ALA A 152 2.42 11.52 -0.30
C ALA A 152 2.61 10.19 0.45
N ALA A 153 2.34 10.20 1.75
CA ALA A 153 2.49 9.03 2.62
C ALA A 153 1.45 7.93 2.34
N THR A 154 0.20 8.27 2.02
CA THR A 154 -0.88 7.29 1.82
C THR A 154 -1.17 7.03 0.35
N ASN A 155 -1.73 8.01 -0.35
CA ASN A 155 -2.25 7.83 -1.71
C ASN A 155 -1.15 7.61 -2.75
N TYR A 156 0.02 8.25 -2.60
CA TYR A 156 1.14 8.00 -3.50
C TYR A 156 1.92 6.73 -3.10
N ALA A 157 2.43 6.68 -1.88
CA ALA A 157 3.32 5.58 -1.48
C ALA A 157 2.56 4.25 -1.32
N ILE A 158 1.51 4.20 -0.50
CA ILE A 158 0.85 2.93 -0.15
C ILE A 158 0.04 2.39 -1.32
N GLU A 159 -0.78 3.20 -2.01
CA GLU A 159 -1.52 2.71 -3.19
C GLU A 159 -0.57 2.30 -4.30
N GLY A 160 0.47 3.09 -4.57
CA GLY A 160 1.45 2.78 -5.61
C GLY A 160 2.21 1.48 -5.36
N ALA A 161 2.68 1.24 -4.13
CA ALA A 161 3.26 -0.06 -3.78
C ALA A 161 2.22 -1.19 -3.81
N THR A 162 0.96 -0.89 -3.47
CA THR A 162 -0.14 -1.86 -3.45
C THR A 162 -0.56 -2.34 -4.83
N GLY A 163 -0.61 -1.45 -5.82
CA GLY A 163 -0.82 -1.85 -7.20
C GLY A 163 0.26 -2.84 -7.67
N GLU A 164 1.53 -2.53 -7.39
CA GLU A 164 2.64 -3.37 -7.82
C GLU A 164 2.68 -4.73 -7.13
N TRP A 165 2.60 -4.79 -5.79
CA TRP A 165 2.70 -6.09 -5.10
C TRP A 165 1.47 -6.96 -5.37
N SER A 166 0.27 -6.39 -5.53
CA SER A 166 -0.93 -7.16 -5.85
C SER A 166 -0.85 -7.74 -7.27
N ALA A 167 -0.25 -7.00 -8.22
CA ALA A 167 0.09 -7.51 -9.54
C ALA A 167 1.13 -8.64 -9.48
N VAL A 168 2.17 -8.53 -8.65
CA VAL A 168 3.15 -9.62 -8.43
C VAL A 168 2.44 -10.88 -7.94
N VAL A 169 1.54 -10.79 -6.96
CA VAL A 169 0.77 -11.94 -6.45
C VAL A 169 -0.09 -12.58 -7.54
N CYS A 170 -0.65 -11.78 -8.46
CA CYS A 170 -1.51 -12.26 -9.54
C CYS A 170 -0.75 -12.73 -10.80
N SER A 171 0.56 -12.50 -10.88
CA SER A 171 1.33 -12.52 -12.14
C SER A 171 1.43 -13.86 -12.88
N ASN A 172 1.26 -15.00 -12.20
CA ASN A 172 1.40 -16.33 -12.82
C ASN A 172 0.16 -17.23 -12.66
N GLY A 173 -0.91 -16.74 -12.02
CA GLY A 173 -2.16 -17.46 -11.83
C GLY A 173 -2.14 -18.61 -10.80
N ILE A 174 -0.98 -19.00 -10.25
CA ILE A 174 -0.87 -20.14 -9.32
C ILE A 174 -1.72 -19.90 -8.06
N TYR A 175 -1.57 -18.73 -7.43
CA TYR A 175 -2.37 -18.35 -6.26
C TYR A 175 -3.88 -18.32 -6.53
N ALA A 176 -4.30 -17.86 -7.72
CA ALA A 176 -5.72 -17.84 -8.07
C ALA A 176 -6.26 -19.27 -8.30
N ALA A 177 -5.47 -20.12 -8.95
CA ALA A 177 -5.85 -21.49 -9.27
C ALA A 177 -5.91 -22.40 -8.04
N SER A 178 -5.25 -22.04 -6.93
CA SER A 178 -5.31 -22.83 -5.69
C SER A 178 -6.66 -22.74 -4.95
N PHE A 179 -7.48 -21.73 -5.24
CA PHE A 179 -8.84 -21.66 -4.72
C PHE A 179 -9.80 -22.57 -5.51
N PRO A 180 -10.80 -23.19 -4.83
CA PRO A 180 -11.94 -23.83 -5.48
C PRO A 180 -12.59 -22.89 -6.50
N GLU A 181 -13.11 -23.45 -7.60
CA GLU A 181 -13.60 -22.67 -8.72
C GLU A 181 -14.77 -21.74 -8.34
N GLU A 182 -15.67 -22.25 -7.51
CA GLU A 182 -16.83 -21.55 -6.97
C GLU A 182 -16.46 -20.36 -6.07
N ASP A 183 -15.34 -20.43 -5.35
CA ASP A 183 -14.89 -19.42 -4.39
C ASP A 183 -13.93 -18.39 -5.01
N ARG A 184 -13.20 -18.81 -6.06
CA ARG A 184 -12.07 -18.06 -6.66
C ARG A 184 -12.42 -16.62 -7.01
N LYS A 185 -13.58 -16.37 -7.63
CA LYS A 185 -13.98 -15.01 -8.05
C LYS A 185 -14.13 -14.08 -6.85
N ARG A 186 -14.72 -14.59 -5.76
CA ARG A 186 -14.96 -13.81 -4.53
C ARG A 186 -13.66 -13.62 -3.75
N ALA A 187 -12.85 -14.67 -3.61
CA ALA A 187 -11.56 -14.63 -2.92
C ALA A 187 -10.56 -13.65 -3.58
N MET A 188 -10.50 -13.64 -4.92
CA MET A 188 -9.55 -12.82 -5.67
C MET A 188 -10.02 -11.39 -5.93
N LYS A 189 -11.22 -10.98 -5.48
CA LYS A 189 -11.82 -9.70 -5.88
C LYS A 189 -10.97 -8.50 -5.47
N TRP A 190 -10.47 -8.47 -4.23
CA TRP A 190 -9.65 -7.37 -3.74
C TRP A 190 -8.35 -7.23 -4.56
N LEU A 191 -7.62 -8.34 -4.73
CA LEU A 191 -6.38 -8.37 -5.51
C LEU A 191 -6.61 -7.91 -6.95
N LYS A 192 -7.67 -8.38 -7.62
CA LYS A 192 -7.97 -7.97 -9.01
C LYS A 192 -8.35 -6.49 -9.16
N MET A 193 -8.89 -5.86 -8.12
CA MET A 193 -9.19 -4.42 -8.18
C MET A 193 -7.92 -3.58 -8.13
N HIS A 194 -6.89 -4.04 -7.41
CA HIS A 194 -5.65 -3.29 -7.21
C HIS A 194 -4.52 -3.69 -8.17
N ALA A 195 -4.53 -4.93 -8.70
CA ALA A 195 -3.49 -5.46 -9.59
C ALA A 195 -3.55 -4.90 -11.03
N GLN A 196 -4.09 -3.70 -11.24
CA GLN A 196 -4.19 -3.09 -12.56
C GLN A 196 -2.84 -2.48 -12.95
N TYR A 197 -2.27 -2.94 -14.07
CA TYR A 197 -0.97 -2.49 -14.57
C TYR A 197 -0.96 -0.99 -14.95
N ASP A 198 -2.14 -0.45 -15.23
CA ASP A 198 -2.41 0.95 -15.59
C ASP A 198 -3.06 1.76 -14.47
N ASP A 199 -2.83 1.38 -13.20
CA ASP A 199 -3.35 2.13 -12.06
C ASP A 199 -2.84 3.58 -12.06
N ALA A 200 -3.76 4.49 -12.38
CA ALA A 200 -3.51 5.92 -12.45
C ALA A 200 -3.43 6.57 -11.07
N HIS A 201 -4.00 5.97 -10.03
CA HIS A 201 -4.16 6.58 -8.71
C HIS A 201 -2.85 7.14 -8.12
N PRO A 202 -1.73 6.40 -8.05
CA PRO A 202 -0.48 6.96 -7.51
C PRO A 202 0.07 8.11 -8.37
N TRP A 203 -0.15 8.10 -9.68
CA TRP A 203 0.31 9.17 -10.57
C TRP A 203 -0.56 10.44 -10.48
N GLU A 204 -1.87 10.28 -10.29
CA GLU A 204 -2.78 11.39 -9.97
C GLU A 204 -2.44 12.00 -8.61
N ALA A 205 -2.10 11.17 -7.60
CA ALA A 205 -1.61 11.65 -6.30
C ALA A 205 -0.30 12.42 -6.45
N LEU A 206 0.65 11.94 -7.28
CA LEU A 206 1.89 12.66 -7.57
C LEU A 206 1.64 14.00 -8.29
N GLU A 207 0.67 14.06 -9.20
CA GLU A 207 0.26 15.31 -9.87
C GLU A 207 -0.30 16.33 -8.88
N ILE A 208 -1.12 15.88 -7.92
CA ILE A 208 -1.61 16.72 -6.82
C ILE A 208 -0.45 17.25 -5.97
N ILE A 209 0.48 16.38 -5.59
CA ILE A 209 1.67 16.75 -4.79
C ILE A 209 2.51 17.78 -5.55
N CYS A 210 2.80 17.55 -6.83
CA CYS A 210 3.58 18.49 -7.64
C CYS A 210 2.86 19.83 -7.81
N THR A 211 1.54 19.81 -7.98
CA THR A 211 0.74 21.03 -8.08
C THR A 211 0.74 21.80 -6.76
N LEU A 212 0.64 21.13 -5.60
CA LEU A 212 0.71 21.75 -4.27
C LEU A 212 2.10 22.33 -3.95
N ALA A 213 3.17 21.64 -4.33
CA ALA A 213 4.55 22.05 -4.08
C ALA A 213 5.06 23.13 -5.06
N GLY A 214 4.54 23.17 -6.29
CA GLY A 214 5.04 24.03 -7.36
C GLY A 214 6.32 23.50 -8.01
N SER A 215 6.92 24.30 -8.91
CA SER A 215 8.10 23.84 -9.66
C SER A 215 9.40 23.90 -8.86
N ASN A 216 9.50 24.77 -7.84
CA ASN A 216 10.69 24.95 -7.00
C ASN A 216 10.34 24.94 -5.50
N PRO A 217 9.88 23.81 -4.93
CA PRO A 217 9.66 23.70 -3.49
C PRO A 217 10.96 23.85 -2.71
N SER A 218 10.86 24.29 -1.46
CA SER A 218 12.01 24.37 -0.56
C SER A 218 12.67 23.00 -0.36
N LYS A 219 13.96 23.00 -0.02
CA LYS A 219 14.67 21.75 0.32
C LYS A 219 14.08 21.07 1.56
N SER A 220 13.56 21.84 2.52
CA SER A 220 12.88 21.27 3.68
C SER A 220 11.64 20.46 3.27
N LEU A 221 10.79 20.99 2.39
CA LEU A 221 9.60 20.28 1.91
C LEU A 221 9.98 19.04 1.09
N GLN A 222 11.00 19.13 0.22
CA GLN A 222 11.51 17.97 -0.52
C GLN A 222 11.98 16.85 0.44
N VAL A 223 12.67 17.20 1.52
CA VAL A 223 13.12 16.24 2.54
C VAL A 223 11.95 15.64 3.31
N GLU A 224 10.97 16.46 3.71
CA GLU A 224 9.77 16.02 4.44
C GLU A 224 8.96 15.03 3.61
N LEU A 225 8.72 15.31 2.32
CA LEU A 225 8.04 14.40 1.40
C LEU A 225 8.80 13.08 1.25
N ARG A 226 10.12 13.13 1.04
CA ARG A 226 10.97 11.92 0.94
C ARG A 226 10.89 11.09 2.21
N GLN A 227 10.98 11.71 3.39
CA GLN A 227 10.91 11.02 4.67
C GLN A 227 9.54 10.38 4.90
N ALA A 228 8.45 11.05 4.55
CA ALA A 228 7.10 10.52 4.70
C ALA A 228 6.85 9.32 3.76
N VAL A 229 7.24 9.45 2.48
CA VAL A 229 7.15 8.38 1.48
C VAL A 229 7.98 7.16 1.90
N CYS A 230 9.26 7.36 2.25
CA CYS A 230 10.11 6.27 2.72
C CYS A 230 9.56 5.64 4.01
N LYS A 231 9.04 6.42 4.95
CA LYS A 231 8.47 5.87 6.19
C LYS A 231 7.29 4.94 5.93
N SER A 232 6.42 5.26 4.97
CA SER A 232 5.34 4.35 4.56
C SER A 232 5.90 3.03 4.01
N TYR A 233 6.87 3.10 3.09
CA TYR A 233 7.51 1.89 2.56
C TYR A 233 8.26 1.10 3.64
N ASP A 234 8.93 1.77 4.56
CA ASP A 234 9.73 1.14 5.61
C ASP A 234 8.84 0.43 6.63
N TYR A 235 7.64 0.97 6.94
CA TYR A 235 6.66 0.27 7.76
C TYR A 235 5.98 -0.90 7.03
N MET A 236 5.76 -0.78 5.71
CA MET A 236 5.38 -1.95 4.90
C MET A 236 6.48 -3.02 4.93
N TYR A 237 7.75 -2.63 4.81
CA TYR A 237 8.88 -3.57 4.88
C TYR A 237 8.98 -4.23 6.27
N LEU A 238 8.85 -3.46 7.35
CA LEU A 238 8.84 -3.98 8.73
C LEU A 238 7.73 -5.02 8.93
N PHE A 239 6.53 -4.75 8.41
CA PHE A 239 5.41 -5.69 8.39
C PHE A 239 5.81 -6.99 7.70
N LEU A 240 6.36 -6.89 6.49
CA LEU A 240 6.68 -8.04 5.64
C LEU A 240 7.81 -8.90 6.23
N GLU A 241 8.83 -8.27 6.79
CA GLU A 241 9.93 -8.95 7.47
C GLU A 241 9.42 -9.72 8.69
N ARG A 242 8.51 -9.14 9.47
CA ARG A 242 7.92 -9.83 10.61
C ARG A 242 7.11 -11.06 10.17
N CYS A 243 6.35 -10.96 9.08
CA CYS A 243 5.67 -12.10 8.50
C CYS A 243 6.64 -13.19 8.01
N MET A 244 7.76 -12.82 7.37
CA MET A 244 8.77 -13.79 6.93
C MET A 244 9.50 -14.48 8.09
N GLN A 245 9.76 -13.76 9.19
CA GLN A 245 10.28 -14.39 10.42
C GLN A 245 9.33 -15.48 10.95
N ILE A 246 8.01 -15.24 10.92
CA ILE A 246 7.00 -16.23 11.30
C ILE A 246 7.03 -17.42 10.33
N GLU A 247 7.10 -17.16 9.03
CA GLU A 247 7.19 -18.18 7.98
C GLU A 247 8.41 -19.10 8.14
N HIS A 248 9.58 -18.54 8.48
CA HIS A 248 10.78 -19.33 8.71
C HIS A 248 10.72 -20.13 10.02
N ALA A 249 10.14 -19.55 11.07
CA ALA A 249 9.97 -20.23 12.35
C ALA A 249 9.05 -21.48 12.25
N GLU A 250 8.01 -21.43 11.41
CA GLU A 250 7.12 -22.58 11.15
C GLU A 250 7.82 -23.71 10.37
N ARG A 251 8.81 -23.38 9.53
CA ARG A 251 9.54 -24.38 8.75
C ARG A 251 10.67 -25.07 9.52
N ALA A 252 11.25 -24.39 10.52
CA ALA A 252 12.31 -24.95 11.36
C ALA A 252 11.93 -26.30 12.04
N PRO A 253 10.73 -26.49 12.63
CA PRO A 253 10.34 -27.79 13.18
C PRO A 253 10.13 -28.86 12.10
N VAL A 254 9.56 -28.52 10.93
CA VAL A 254 9.33 -29.49 9.82
C VAL A 254 10.65 -30.00 9.23
N VAL A 255 11.68 -29.15 9.12
CA VAL A 255 13.02 -29.57 8.68
C VAL A 255 13.68 -30.45 9.73
N ARG A 256 13.52 -30.13 11.03
CA ARG A 256 14.10 -30.90 12.12
C ARG A 256 13.49 -32.29 12.25
N GLU A 257 12.17 -32.43 12.06
CA GLU A 257 11.48 -33.73 12.01
C GLU A 257 11.85 -34.53 10.76
N ARG A 258 11.96 -33.88 9.58
CA ARG A 258 12.42 -34.55 8.35
C ARG A 258 13.87 -35.04 8.44
N MET A 259 14.75 -34.31 9.10
CA MET A 259 16.14 -34.73 9.32
C MET A 259 16.22 -35.88 10.33
N ALA A 260 15.46 -35.82 11.42
CA ALA A 260 15.40 -36.91 12.41
C ALA A 260 14.87 -38.23 11.82
N LEU A 261 13.91 -38.18 10.90
CA LEU A 261 13.39 -39.34 10.17
C LEU A 261 14.32 -39.87 9.06
N ALA A 262 15.30 -39.08 8.61
CA ALA A 262 16.29 -39.52 7.63
C ALA A 262 17.56 -40.10 8.27
N GLU A 263 17.73 -39.89 9.58
CA GLU A 263 18.84 -40.40 10.41
C GLU A 263 18.43 -41.64 11.25
N SER A 264 17.20 -42.16 11.07
CA SER A 264 16.69 -43.40 11.68
C SER A 264 16.42 -44.49 10.66
#